data_AF-A0A2W5KSM1-F1
#
_entry.id   AF-A0A2W5KSM1-F1
#
_cell.length_a   1.000
_cell.length_b   1.000
_cell.length_c   1.000
_cell.angle_alpha   90.00
_cell.angle_beta   90.00
_cell.angle_gamma   90.00
#
_symmetry.space_group_name_H-M   'P 1'
#
loop_
_entity.id
_entity.type
_entity.pdbx_description
1 polymer ?
#
loop_
_entity_poly.entity_id
_entity_poly.type
_entity_poly.pdbx_seq_one_letter_code
_entity_poly.pdbx_strand_id
1 'polypeptide(L)'
;MLIAAGRTSRVLLLAAFAAGSALGAAPTFAQNNADAPAAQGEASAADLEPKQVPLQGKQIEAFIAAWPEFEELREKLAADSPQAKDQDKNPQNAPESDEAEVGEAEDPIGALAAYLDDPKAKPQIEAILKKHGFANYSDWADVAQSVLLAFGASDPEGGGADLGAEKKKVQDEINSDAALSEDEKKAALKDLDEQFAALESFQPLPGNVDAVKPYLDKIKDLFGDDEDDQQGGGDKK
;
A
#
# COMPACT_ATOMS: atom_id res chain seq x y z
N MET A 1 -47.91 17.21 -19.49
CA MET A 1 -47.74 16.76 -18.09
C MET A 1 -46.26 16.46 -17.94
N LEU A 2 -45.41 17.39 -17.47
CA LEU A 2 -45.04 17.65 -16.05
C LEU A 2 -44.87 16.34 -15.26
N ILE A 3 -43.70 16.01 -14.70
CA ILE A 3 -43.04 16.54 -13.47
C ILE A 3 -41.54 16.12 -13.54
N ALA A 4 -40.53 17.01 -13.47
CA ALA A 4 -39.70 17.45 -12.31
C ALA A 4 -39.06 16.28 -11.51
N ALA A 5 -37.90 16.29 -10.83
CA ALA A 5 -36.76 17.13 -10.47
C ALA A 5 -35.71 16.11 -9.88
N GLY A 6 -34.42 16.32 -9.64
CA GLY A 6 -33.54 17.47 -9.68
C GLY A 6 -32.10 16.96 -9.43
N ARG A 7 -31.11 17.67 -9.98
CA ARG A 7 -29.69 17.49 -9.68
C ARG A 7 -29.30 18.52 -8.64
N THR A 8 -28.91 18.08 -7.44
CA THR A 8 -28.28 18.95 -6.44
C THR A 8 -26.77 18.83 -6.55
N SER A 9 -26.17 19.85 -7.17
CA SER A 9 -24.75 20.19 -7.02
C SER A 9 -24.44 20.48 -5.55
N ARG A 10 -23.34 19.93 -5.04
CA ARG A 10 -22.66 20.47 -3.85
C ARG A 10 -21.22 20.78 -4.22
N VAL A 11 -21.04 22.01 -4.69
CA VAL A 11 -19.77 22.74 -4.64
C VAL A 11 -19.55 23.09 -3.18
N LEU A 12 -18.50 22.54 -2.56
CA LEU A 12 -18.06 22.95 -1.22
C LEU A 12 -16.72 23.67 -1.38
N LEU A 13 -16.83 25.00 -1.39
CA LEU A 13 -15.73 25.95 -1.46
C LEU A 13 -15.47 26.41 -0.03
N LEU A 14 -14.34 25.98 0.55
CA LEU A 14 -13.88 26.45 1.86
C LEU A 14 -12.56 27.18 1.67
N ALA A 15 -12.67 28.50 1.58
CA ALA A 15 -11.58 29.44 1.76
C ALA A 15 -11.89 30.29 3.00
N ALA A 16 -11.05 30.20 4.02
CA ALA A 16 -10.92 31.23 5.04
C ALA A 16 -9.53 31.13 5.68
N PHE A 17 -8.58 31.84 5.08
CA PHE A 17 -7.33 32.24 5.70
C PHE A 17 -7.63 33.34 6.73
N ALA A 18 -7.23 33.16 7.98
CA ALA A 18 -7.21 34.24 8.97
C ALA A 18 -5.92 34.17 9.80
N ALA A 19 -5.15 35.24 9.68
CA ALA A 19 -3.88 35.47 10.34
C ALA A 19 -4.03 35.69 11.85
N GLY A 20 -3.04 35.23 12.62
CA GLY A 20 -2.87 35.54 14.03
C GLY A 20 -1.40 35.55 14.41
N SER A 21 -0.77 36.72 14.30
CA SER A 21 0.58 36.97 14.82
C SER A 21 0.50 37.25 16.33
N ALA A 22 1.27 36.52 17.14
CA ALA A 22 1.58 36.94 18.51
C ALA A 22 3.07 36.70 18.80
N LEU A 23 3.76 37.80 19.08
CA LEU A 23 5.12 37.89 19.60
C LEU A 23 5.18 37.30 21.02
N GLY A 24 6.13 36.40 21.29
CA GLY A 24 6.41 35.86 22.62
C GLY A 24 7.86 35.44 22.73
N ALA A 25 8.52 35.90 23.79
CA ALA A 25 9.96 35.98 23.97
C ALA A 25 10.72 34.62 24.02
N ALA A 26 11.95 34.65 23.52
CA ALA A 26 12.93 33.57 23.67
C ALA A 26 13.49 33.50 25.10
N PRO A 27 13.80 32.29 25.59
CA PRO A 27 14.98 32.07 26.41
C PRO A 27 16.06 31.35 25.59
N THR A 28 17.22 32.00 25.48
CA THR A 28 18.49 31.39 25.10
C THR A 28 18.82 30.25 26.06
N PHE A 29 18.79 29.02 25.57
CA PHE A 29 19.49 27.89 26.17
C PHE A 29 20.60 27.42 25.24
N ALA A 30 21.72 27.07 25.88
CA ALA A 30 23.01 26.80 25.29
C ALA A 30 22.99 25.69 24.23
N GLN A 31 23.67 25.96 23.13
CA GLN A 31 23.96 25.03 22.05
C GLN A 31 25.06 24.06 22.50
N ASN A 32 24.66 22.88 22.98
CA ASN A 32 25.53 21.70 22.97
C ASN A 32 25.13 20.87 21.75
N ASN A 33 26.00 20.89 20.72
CA ASN A 33 25.92 19.98 19.58
C ASN A 33 26.03 18.54 20.08
N ALA A 34 24.91 17.84 20.08
CA ALA A 34 24.83 16.41 19.89
C ALA A 34 23.58 16.19 19.03
N ASP A 35 23.79 16.00 17.72
CA ASP A 35 22.75 15.55 16.79
C ASP A 35 22.24 14.17 17.23
N ALA A 36 21.23 14.17 18.09
CA ALA A 36 20.25 13.12 18.15
C ALA A 36 19.13 13.51 17.19
N PRO A 37 18.71 12.65 16.24
CA PRO A 37 17.56 12.96 15.41
C PRO A 37 16.36 13.16 16.33
N ALA A 38 15.73 14.33 16.18
CA ALA A 38 14.50 14.68 16.87
C ALA A 38 13.47 13.56 16.62
N ALA A 39 12.93 13.02 17.70
CA ALA A 39 11.77 12.14 17.65
C ALA A 39 10.61 12.91 17.01
N GLN A 40 10.41 12.68 15.71
CA GLN A 40 9.17 13.04 15.05
C GLN A 40 8.07 12.21 15.70
N GLY A 41 6.98 12.87 16.08
CA GLY A 41 5.83 12.24 16.71
C GLY A 41 5.40 11.01 15.90
N GLU A 42 5.33 9.88 16.57
CA GLU A 42 4.91 8.62 15.97
C GLU A 42 3.48 8.80 15.47
N ALA A 43 3.29 8.71 14.16
CA ALA A 43 1.95 8.65 13.58
C ALA A 43 1.26 7.37 14.07
N SER A 44 -0.03 7.46 14.41
CA SER A 44 -0.84 6.28 14.73
C SER A 44 -0.95 5.38 13.50
N ALA A 45 -1.13 4.07 13.72
CA ALA A 45 -1.32 3.08 12.67
C ALA A 45 -2.35 3.50 11.60
N ALA A 46 -3.39 4.22 12.02
CA ALA A 46 -4.49 4.66 11.17
C ALA A 46 -4.15 5.77 10.15
N ASP A 47 -3.00 6.46 10.31
CA ASP A 47 -2.59 7.58 9.45
C ASP A 47 -1.39 7.23 8.54
N LEU A 48 -0.94 5.97 8.55
CA LEU A 48 0.23 5.54 7.80
C LEU A 48 -0.15 5.04 6.40
N GLU A 49 -0.09 5.96 5.43
CA GLU A 49 -0.12 5.61 4.00
C GLU A 49 1.32 5.35 3.51
N PRO A 50 1.69 4.08 3.23
CA PRO A 50 3.01 3.76 2.72
C PRO A 50 3.21 4.35 1.33
N LYS A 51 4.39 4.91 1.10
CA LYS A 51 4.80 5.55 -0.15
C LYS A 51 5.80 4.66 -0.86
N GLN A 52 5.90 4.83 -2.17
CA GLN A 52 6.97 4.17 -2.90
C GLN A 52 8.31 4.89 -2.70
N VAL A 53 9.39 4.11 -2.65
CA VAL A 53 10.79 4.54 -2.61
C VAL A 53 11.59 3.84 -3.71
N PRO A 54 12.66 4.46 -4.23
CA PRO A 54 13.60 3.77 -5.11
C PRO A 54 14.26 2.61 -4.37
N LEU A 55 14.10 1.40 -4.89
CA LEU A 55 14.58 0.19 -4.24
C LEU A 55 16.08 -0.01 -4.44
N GLN A 56 16.75 -0.38 -3.34
CA GLN A 56 18.13 -0.85 -3.34
C GLN A 56 18.16 -2.31 -2.90
N GLY A 57 19.10 -3.10 -3.44
CA GLY A 57 19.19 -4.54 -3.13
C GLY A 57 19.21 -4.87 -1.64
N LYS A 58 19.91 -4.05 -0.82
CA LYS A 58 19.93 -4.22 0.64
C LYS A 58 18.58 -4.02 1.31
N GLN A 59 17.74 -3.11 0.80
CA GLN A 59 16.40 -2.88 1.34
C GLN A 59 15.48 -4.06 1.02
N ILE A 60 15.60 -4.62 -0.19
CA ILE A 60 14.86 -5.82 -0.61
C ILE A 60 15.29 -7.02 0.24
N GLU A 61 16.59 -7.22 0.46
CA GLU A 61 17.12 -8.28 1.33
C GLU A 61 16.66 -8.12 2.78
N ALA A 62 16.66 -6.90 3.31
CA ALA A 62 16.17 -6.60 4.65
C ALA A 62 14.67 -6.88 4.79
N PHE A 63 13.87 -6.53 3.78
CA PHE A 63 12.43 -6.85 3.74
C PHE A 63 12.20 -8.36 3.80
N ILE A 64 12.86 -9.12 2.92
CA ILE A 64 12.75 -10.59 2.87
C ILE A 64 13.17 -11.23 4.19
N ALA A 65 14.25 -10.74 4.81
CA ALA A 65 14.76 -11.28 6.06
C ALA A 65 13.88 -10.94 7.28
N ALA A 66 13.20 -9.78 7.26
CA ALA A 66 12.32 -9.36 8.34
C ALA A 66 10.97 -10.11 8.32
N TRP A 67 10.51 -10.50 7.14
CA TRP A 67 9.21 -11.13 6.94
C TRP A 67 8.89 -12.31 7.87
N PRO A 68 9.69 -13.38 7.94
CA PRO A 68 9.36 -14.54 8.78
C PRO A 68 9.30 -14.20 10.28
N GLU A 69 10.06 -13.20 10.74
CA GLU A 69 10.00 -12.76 12.14
C GLU A 69 8.71 -11.98 12.44
N PHE A 70 8.19 -11.24 11.45
CA PHE A 70 6.88 -10.61 11.59
C PHE A 70 5.75 -11.64 11.58
N GLU A 71 5.84 -12.67 10.74
CA GLU A 71 4.87 -13.78 10.74
C GLU A 71 4.85 -14.52 12.09
N GLU A 72 6.02 -14.89 12.62
CA GLU A 72 6.11 -15.53 13.94
C GLU A 72 5.54 -14.63 15.05
N LEU A 73 5.83 -13.32 14.99
CA LEU A 73 5.27 -12.36 15.93
C LEU A 73 3.75 -12.27 15.82
N ARG A 74 3.20 -12.21 14.59
CA ARG A 74 1.75 -12.18 14.34
C ARG A 74 1.07 -13.44 14.87
N GLU A 75 1.62 -14.62 14.60
CA GLU A 75 1.08 -15.89 15.10
C GLU A 75 1.00 -15.90 16.63
N LYS A 76 2.07 -15.45 17.29
CA LYS A 76 2.12 -15.36 18.75
C LYS A 76 1.10 -14.36 19.31
N LEU A 77 0.96 -13.19 18.69
CA LEU A 77 0.00 -12.16 19.11
C LEU A 77 -1.45 -12.65 18.91
N ALA A 78 -1.72 -13.36 17.82
CA ALA A 78 -3.03 -13.97 17.54
C ALA A 78 -3.37 -15.11 18.53
N ALA A 79 -2.38 -15.90 18.96
CA ALA A 79 -2.56 -16.94 19.97
C ALA A 79 -2.88 -16.36 21.36
N ASP A 80 -2.27 -15.23 21.72
CA ASP A 80 -2.44 -14.56 23.02
C ASP A 80 -3.75 -13.74 23.12
N SER A 81 -4.36 -13.39 21.99
CA SER A 81 -5.62 -12.63 21.92
C SER A 81 -6.61 -13.27 20.93
N PRO A 82 -7.45 -14.23 21.37
CA PRO A 82 -8.43 -14.89 20.49
C PRO A 82 -9.43 -13.94 19.82
N GLN A 83 -9.57 -12.71 20.35
CA GLN A 83 -10.44 -11.66 19.79
C GLN A 83 -9.89 -11.03 18.51
N ALA A 84 -8.60 -11.24 18.18
CA ALA A 84 -8.06 -10.85 16.87
C ALA A 84 -8.67 -11.69 15.74
N LYS A 85 -9.12 -12.91 16.01
CA LYS A 85 -9.87 -13.74 15.05
C LYS A 85 -11.30 -13.24 14.77
N ASP A 86 -11.82 -12.33 15.60
CA ASP A 86 -13.17 -11.76 15.46
C ASP A 86 -13.15 -10.35 14.85
N GLN A 87 -11.99 -9.67 14.78
CA GLN A 87 -11.88 -8.42 14.01
C GLN A 87 -11.96 -8.65 12.50
N ASP A 88 -11.66 -9.85 12.02
CA ASP A 88 -11.96 -10.35 10.66
C ASP A 88 -13.46 -10.49 10.36
N LYS A 89 -14.34 -10.37 11.36
CA LYS A 89 -15.77 -10.64 11.21
C LYS A 89 -16.67 -9.48 11.63
N ASN A 90 -16.16 -8.26 11.79
CA ASN A 90 -17.03 -7.10 11.97
C ASN A 90 -17.41 -6.51 10.60
N PRO A 91 -18.55 -6.89 9.99
CA PRO A 91 -18.92 -6.48 8.63
C PRO A 91 -19.37 -5.02 8.59
N GLN A 92 -19.42 -4.33 9.73
CA GLN A 92 -20.03 -3.02 9.85
C GLN A 92 -19.13 -1.86 9.39
N ASN A 93 -17.84 -2.10 9.14
CA ASN A 93 -16.88 -1.08 8.70
C ASN A 93 -16.06 -1.46 7.45
N ALA A 94 -16.29 -2.65 6.87
CA ALA A 94 -15.73 -2.99 5.57
C ALA A 94 -16.59 -2.28 4.50
N PRO A 95 -16.02 -1.51 3.54
CA PRO A 95 -16.77 -1.21 2.33
C PRO A 95 -17.09 -2.55 1.65
N GLU A 96 -18.37 -2.91 1.61
CA GLU A 96 -18.87 -4.05 0.85
C GLU A 96 -18.48 -3.88 -0.63
N SER A 97 -17.40 -4.53 -1.04
CA SER A 97 -17.17 -4.90 -2.44
C SER A 97 -17.14 -6.42 -2.52
N ASP A 98 -18.25 -6.99 -2.99
CA ASP A 98 -18.41 -8.38 -3.37
C ASP A 98 -17.47 -8.77 -4.53
N GLU A 99 -16.16 -8.85 -4.33
CA GLU A 99 -15.25 -9.54 -5.27
C GLU A 99 -14.12 -10.26 -4.52
N ALA A 100 -14.22 -11.60 -4.53
CA ALA A 100 -13.21 -12.60 -4.19
C ALA A 100 -12.72 -12.68 -2.73
N GLU A 101 -13.15 -13.76 -2.06
CA GLU A 101 -12.47 -14.36 -0.91
C GLU A 101 -11.11 -14.91 -1.41
N VAL A 102 -10.08 -14.06 -1.41
CA VAL A 102 -8.67 -14.46 -1.59
C VAL A 102 -8.08 -14.64 -0.19
N GLY A 103 -7.36 -15.73 0.06
CA GLY A 103 -6.91 -16.12 1.41
C GLY A 103 -6.18 -15.01 2.16
N GLU A 104 -6.34 -14.98 3.49
CA GLU A 104 -5.97 -13.95 4.47
C GLU A 104 -4.48 -13.53 4.53
N ALA A 105 -3.91 -13.12 3.39
CA ALA A 105 -2.66 -12.40 3.24
C ALA A 105 -2.82 -11.22 2.25
N GLU A 106 -4.01 -10.61 2.17
CA GLU A 106 -4.33 -9.58 1.18
C GLU A 106 -3.58 -8.25 1.38
N ASP A 107 -3.16 -7.94 2.60
CA ASP A 107 -2.32 -6.77 2.88
C ASP A 107 -1.33 -7.05 4.02
N PRO A 108 -0.13 -7.54 3.70
CA PRO A 108 0.88 -7.83 4.71
C PRO A 108 1.43 -6.58 5.41
N ILE A 109 1.31 -5.41 4.77
CA ILE A 109 1.73 -4.14 5.37
C ILE A 109 0.70 -3.77 6.44
N GLY A 110 -0.58 -3.72 6.07
CA GLY A 110 -1.69 -3.41 6.97
C GLY A 110 -1.85 -4.41 8.12
N ALA A 111 -1.58 -5.69 7.88
CA ALA A 111 -1.66 -6.74 8.92
C ALA A 111 -0.74 -6.45 10.12
N LEU A 112 0.44 -5.89 9.88
CA LEU A 112 1.36 -5.49 10.96
C LEU A 112 0.95 -4.14 11.58
N ALA A 113 0.33 -3.24 10.80
CA ALA A 113 -0.13 -1.93 11.27
C ALA A 113 -1.11 -2.05 12.45
N ALA A 114 -1.99 -3.05 12.41
CA ALA A 114 -2.99 -3.32 13.44
C ALA A 114 -2.40 -3.49 14.86
N TYR A 115 -1.12 -3.83 14.97
CA TYR A 115 -0.43 -4.08 16.24
C TYR A 115 0.46 -2.92 16.71
N LEU A 116 0.58 -1.83 15.94
CA LEU A 116 1.52 -0.74 16.26
C LEU A 116 1.17 0.03 17.53
N ASP A 117 -0.11 0.04 17.93
CA ASP A 117 -0.58 0.68 19.15
C ASP A 117 -0.67 -0.30 20.35
N ASP A 118 -0.36 -1.59 20.15
CA ASP A 118 -0.33 -2.58 21.24
C ASP A 118 0.99 -2.45 22.04
N PRO A 119 0.93 -2.17 23.36
CA PRO A 119 2.12 -1.98 24.19
C PRO A 119 2.99 -3.25 24.36
N LYS A 120 2.46 -4.43 24.07
CA LYS A 120 3.21 -5.71 24.05
C LYS A 120 3.82 -5.99 22.68
N ALA A 121 3.12 -5.63 21.60
CA ALA A 121 3.59 -5.88 20.24
C ALA A 121 4.62 -4.84 19.80
N LYS A 122 4.35 -3.55 20.03
CA LYS A 122 5.17 -2.44 19.54
C LYS A 122 6.68 -2.59 19.81
N PRO A 123 7.14 -2.94 21.04
CA PRO A 123 8.58 -3.11 21.29
C PRO A 123 9.21 -4.28 20.51
N GLN A 124 8.44 -5.34 20.24
CA GLN A 124 8.90 -6.49 19.44
C GLN A 124 8.99 -6.12 17.96
N ILE A 125 7.99 -5.39 17.45
CA ILE A 125 8.00 -4.85 16.07
C ILE A 125 9.23 -3.95 15.88
N GLU A 126 9.45 -2.98 16.77
CA GLU A 126 10.63 -2.11 16.72
C GLU A 126 11.96 -2.87 16.79
N ALA A 127 12.02 -3.98 17.55
CA ALA A 127 13.22 -4.78 17.66
C ALA A 127 13.55 -5.50 16.33
N ILE A 128 12.53 -6.08 15.67
CA ILE A 128 12.68 -6.71 14.35
C ILE A 128 13.11 -5.65 13.32
N LEU A 129 12.44 -4.49 13.28
CA LEU A 129 12.78 -3.39 12.38
C LEU A 129 14.25 -2.96 12.53
N LYS A 130 14.69 -2.67 13.77
CA LYS A 130 16.07 -2.27 14.06
C LYS A 130 17.08 -3.36 13.71
N LYS A 131 16.73 -4.63 13.94
CA LYS A 131 17.59 -5.78 13.58
C LYS A 131 17.87 -5.84 12.08
N HIS A 132 16.88 -5.52 11.25
CA HIS A 132 16.98 -5.53 9.79
C HIS A 132 17.34 -4.18 9.18
N GLY A 133 17.63 -3.18 10.02
CA GLY A 133 18.16 -1.88 9.58
C GLY A 133 17.10 -0.86 9.15
N PHE A 134 15.82 -1.12 9.45
CA PHE A 134 14.75 -0.14 9.26
C PHE A 134 14.71 0.85 10.43
N ALA A 135 14.51 2.12 10.13
CA ALA A 135 14.45 3.16 11.16
C ALA A 135 13.20 3.02 12.04
N ASN A 136 12.08 2.69 11.42
CA ASN A 136 10.76 2.54 12.03
C ASN A 136 9.83 1.79 11.07
N TYR A 137 8.57 1.61 11.48
CA TYR A 137 7.59 0.90 10.66
C TYR A 137 7.30 1.62 9.34
N SER A 138 7.23 2.95 9.31
CA SER A 138 6.99 3.70 8.06
C SER A 138 8.08 3.45 7.02
N ASP A 139 9.34 3.40 7.44
CA ASP A 139 10.47 3.09 6.55
C ASP A 139 10.38 1.66 5.98
N TRP A 140 9.99 0.69 6.81
CA TRP A 140 9.73 -0.67 6.34
C TRP A 140 8.51 -0.74 5.41
N ALA A 141 7.42 -0.07 5.75
CA ALA A 141 6.18 -0.08 4.97
C ALA A 141 6.36 0.57 3.59
N ASP A 142 7.14 1.65 3.50
CA ASP A 142 7.50 2.28 2.23
C ASP A 142 8.31 1.32 1.34
N VAL A 143 9.27 0.59 1.92
CA VAL A 143 10.05 -0.43 1.21
C VAL A 143 9.16 -1.60 0.81
N ALA A 144 8.33 -2.11 1.72
CA ALA A 144 7.41 -3.22 1.46
C ALA A 144 6.46 -2.89 0.31
N GLN A 145 5.82 -1.72 0.32
CA GLN A 145 4.93 -1.25 -0.74
C GLN A 145 5.64 -1.23 -2.09
N SER A 146 6.87 -0.72 -2.11
CA SER A 146 7.68 -0.65 -3.32
C SER A 146 8.06 -2.04 -3.85
N VAL A 147 8.40 -2.97 -2.95
CA VAL A 147 8.74 -4.36 -3.30
C VAL A 147 7.53 -5.08 -3.86
N LEU A 148 6.37 -4.98 -3.20
CA LEU A 148 5.15 -5.68 -3.59
C LEU A 148 4.60 -5.20 -4.93
N LEU A 149 4.57 -3.87 -5.16
CA LEU A 149 4.16 -3.32 -6.46
C LEU A 149 5.10 -3.75 -7.59
N ALA A 150 6.42 -3.74 -7.35
CA ALA A 150 7.40 -4.17 -8.34
C ALA A 150 7.37 -5.69 -8.58
N PHE A 151 7.10 -6.48 -7.53
CA PHE A 151 6.92 -7.93 -7.63
C PHE A 151 5.67 -8.27 -8.45
N GLY A 152 4.52 -7.69 -8.14
CA GLY A 152 3.28 -7.90 -8.90
C GLY A 152 3.43 -7.51 -10.37
N ALA A 153 4.05 -6.37 -10.66
CA ALA A 153 4.34 -5.93 -12.03
C ALA A 153 5.38 -6.80 -12.76
N SER A 154 6.14 -7.64 -12.05
CA SER A 154 7.10 -8.59 -12.65
C SER A 154 6.43 -9.88 -13.11
N ASP A 155 5.21 -10.16 -12.62
CA ASP A 155 4.44 -11.33 -13.02
C ASP A 155 3.63 -11.01 -14.31
N PRO A 156 3.79 -11.77 -15.40
CA PRO A 156 2.99 -11.61 -16.61
C PRO A 156 1.48 -11.81 -16.38
N GLU A 157 1.06 -12.54 -15.35
CA GLU A 157 -0.35 -12.69 -14.96
C GLU A 157 -0.79 -11.60 -13.96
N GLY A 158 0.15 -11.02 -13.20
CA GLY A 158 -0.08 -10.07 -12.10
C GLY A 158 -0.21 -8.60 -12.48
N GLY A 159 -0.48 -8.28 -13.76
CA GLY A 159 -0.81 -6.91 -14.16
C GLY A 159 0.37 -6.03 -14.58
N GLY A 160 1.53 -6.61 -14.93
CA GLY A 160 2.61 -5.95 -15.66
C GLY A 160 2.27 -5.54 -17.10
N ALA A 161 1.00 -5.22 -17.38
CA ALA A 161 0.58 -4.70 -18.66
C ALA A 161 1.27 -3.36 -18.92
N ASP A 162 1.82 -3.18 -20.13
CA ASP A 162 2.32 -1.88 -20.57
C ASP A 162 1.15 -0.90 -20.64
N LEU A 163 0.87 -0.22 -19.53
CA LEU A 163 -0.21 0.76 -19.41
C LEU A 163 -0.07 1.87 -20.46
N GLY A 164 1.18 2.20 -20.85
CA GLY A 164 1.43 3.17 -21.91
C GLY A 164 0.94 2.67 -23.27
N ALA A 165 1.23 1.41 -23.61
CA ALA A 165 0.72 0.78 -24.82
C ALA A 165 -0.81 0.63 -24.81
N GLU A 166 -1.41 0.24 -23.68
CA GLU A 166 -2.86 0.11 -23.58
C GLU A 166 -3.55 1.48 -23.67
N LYS A 167 -3.02 2.50 -22.97
CA LYS A 167 -3.51 3.88 -23.10
C LYS A 167 -3.47 4.34 -24.55
N LYS A 168 -2.35 4.11 -25.23
CA LYS A 168 -2.19 4.51 -26.63
C LYS A 168 -3.19 3.80 -27.54
N LYS A 169 -3.40 2.50 -27.34
CA LYS A 169 -4.39 1.72 -28.09
C LYS A 169 -5.79 2.31 -27.93
N VAL A 170 -6.23 2.60 -26.70
CA VAL A 170 -7.54 3.20 -26.45
C VAL A 170 -7.64 4.62 -27.02
N GLN A 171 -6.57 5.43 -26.96
CA GLN A 171 -6.52 6.73 -27.62
C GLN A 171 -6.70 6.62 -29.14
N ASP A 172 -6.04 5.66 -29.77
CA ASP A 172 -6.12 5.44 -31.22
C ASP A 172 -7.53 4.96 -31.63
N GLU A 173 -8.19 4.14 -30.79
CA GLU A 173 -9.58 3.72 -30.96
C GLU A 173 -10.56 4.91 -30.87
N ILE A 174 -10.47 5.75 -29.83
CA ILE A 174 -11.31 6.95 -29.67
C ILE A 174 -11.13 7.90 -30.85
N ASN A 175 -9.89 8.12 -31.29
CA ASN A 175 -9.59 9.03 -32.39
C ASN A 175 -10.15 8.51 -33.72
N SER A 176 -10.16 7.19 -33.93
CA SER A 176 -10.61 6.56 -35.16
C SER A 176 -12.12 6.32 -35.22
N ASP A 177 -12.83 6.40 -34.09
CA ASP A 177 -14.28 6.16 -34.05
C ASP A 177 -15.05 7.28 -34.77
N ALA A 178 -15.71 6.93 -35.88
CA ALA A 178 -16.51 7.87 -36.66
C ALA A 178 -17.90 8.15 -36.04
N ALA A 179 -18.33 7.37 -35.06
CA ALA A 179 -19.60 7.56 -34.35
C ALA A 179 -19.52 8.68 -33.30
N LEU A 180 -18.31 9.01 -32.82
CA LEU A 180 -18.08 10.09 -31.86
C LEU A 180 -17.87 11.44 -32.56
N SER A 181 -18.58 12.45 -32.10
CA SER A 181 -18.30 13.85 -32.43
C SER A 181 -16.95 14.31 -31.87
N GLU A 182 -16.42 15.43 -32.38
CA GLU A 182 -15.15 15.99 -31.88
C GLU A 182 -15.20 16.32 -30.37
N ASP A 183 -16.33 16.83 -29.90
CA ASP A 183 -16.53 17.15 -28.48
C ASP A 183 -16.58 15.89 -27.61
N GLU A 184 -17.23 14.81 -28.08
CA GLU A 184 -17.27 13.52 -27.38
C GLU A 184 -15.89 12.86 -27.34
N LYS A 185 -15.12 12.90 -28.44
CA LYS A 185 -13.73 12.39 -28.45
C LYS A 185 -12.87 13.12 -27.43
N LYS A 186 -12.99 14.46 -27.38
CA LYS A 186 -12.22 15.26 -26.43
C LYS A 186 -12.57 14.95 -24.98
N ALA A 187 -13.86 14.76 -24.68
CA ALA A 187 -14.31 14.34 -23.35
C ALA A 187 -13.77 12.95 -23.00
N ALA A 188 -13.91 11.98 -23.91
CA ALA A 188 -13.42 10.62 -23.70
C ALA A 188 -11.90 10.56 -23.49
N LEU A 189 -11.11 11.34 -24.25
CA LEU A 189 -9.66 11.42 -24.07
C LEU A 189 -9.28 12.03 -22.71
N LYS A 190 -10.03 13.05 -22.25
CA LYS A 190 -9.81 13.65 -20.93
C LYS A 190 -10.10 12.65 -19.81
N ASP A 191 -11.23 11.95 -19.90
CA ASP A 191 -11.62 10.95 -18.90
C ASP A 191 -10.63 9.76 -18.92
N LEU A 192 -10.13 9.38 -20.09
CA LEU A 192 -9.07 8.38 -20.24
C LEU A 192 -7.78 8.83 -19.56
N ASP A 193 -7.36 10.08 -19.77
CA ASP A 193 -6.16 10.64 -19.14
C ASP A 193 -6.27 10.64 -17.61
N GLU A 194 -7.43 10.99 -17.06
CA GLU A 194 -7.68 10.98 -15.61
C GLU A 194 -7.67 9.55 -15.03
N GLN A 195 -8.28 8.59 -15.73
CA GLN A 195 -8.26 7.18 -15.32
C GLN A 195 -6.85 6.60 -15.34
N PHE A 196 -6.08 6.83 -16.41
CA PHE A 196 -4.71 6.32 -16.50
C PHE A 196 -3.77 7.03 -15.52
N ALA A 197 -3.97 8.31 -15.23
CA ALA A 197 -3.19 9.00 -14.19
C ALA A 197 -3.41 8.37 -12.80
N ALA A 198 -4.64 7.93 -12.50
CA ALA A 198 -4.91 7.19 -11.27
C ALA A 198 -4.21 5.83 -11.27
N LEU A 199 -4.28 5.07 -12.38
CA LEU A 199 -3.59 3.78 -12.51
C LEU A 199 -2.06 3.91 -12.44
N GLU A 200 -1.48 4.94 -13.04
CA GLU A 200 -0.05 5.25 -12.99
C GLU A 200 0.44 5.46 -11.56
N SER A 201 -0.40 5.97 -10.65
CA SER A 201 -0.03 6.14 -9.24
C SER A 201 0.22 4.81 -8.50
N PHE A 202 -0.32 3.71 -9.03
CA PHE A 202 -0.11 2.35 -8.53
C PHE A 202 0.99 1.59 -9.30
N GLN A 203 1.63 2.20 -10.30
CA GLN A 203 2.76 1.58 -10.98
C GLN A 203 4.03 1.64 -10.13
N PRO A 204 4.89 0.61 -10.18
CA PRO A 204 6.18 0.67 -9.51
C PRO A 204 7.02 1.84 -10.04
N LEU A 205 7.76 2.51 -9.15
CA LEU A 205 8.70 3.56 -9.56
C LEU A 205 9.71 3.05 -10.61
N PRO A 206 10.17 3.92 -11.53
CA PRO A 206 11.15 3.53 -12.53
C PRO A 206 12.40 2.86 -11.92
N GLY A 207 12.73 1.67 -12.41
CA GLY A 207 13.87 0.86 -11.96
C GLY A 207 13.57 -0.10 -10.81
N ASN A 208 12.43 0.03 -10.11
CA ASN A 208 12.10 -0.89 -9.00
C ASN A 208 11.84 -2.32 -9.49
N VAL A 209 11.22 -2.49 -10.66
CA VAL A 209 11.03 -3.81 -11.30
C VAL A 209 12.37 -4.49 -11.55
N ASP A 210 13.34 -3.75 -12.12
CA ASP A 210 14.69 -4.27 -12.36
C ASP A 210 15.43 -4.60 -11.06
N ALA A 211 15.23 -3.79 -10.02
CA ALA A 211 15.82 -4.00 -8.71
C ALA A 211 15.30 -5.26 -8.01
N VAL A 212 14.01 -5.59 -8.19
CA VAL A 212 13.35 -6.77 -7.58
C VAL A 212 13.64 -8.06 -8.34
N LYS A 213 13.90 -7.98 -9.65
CA LYS A 213 14.18 -9.13 -10.52
C LYS A 213 15.11 -10.23 -9.96
N PRO A 214 16.26 -9.94 -9.32
CA PRO A 214 17.14 -10.99 -8.78
C PRO A 214 16.62 -11.63 -7.48
N TYR A 215 15.51 -11.14 -6.93
CA TYR A 215 14.91 -11.60 -5.68
C TYR A 215 13.52 -12.24 -5.85
N LEU A 216 13.01 -12.34 -7.08
CA LEU A 216 11.63 -12.81 -7.35
C LEU A 216 11.30 -14.15 -6.70
N ASP A 217 12.16 -15.16 -6.85
CA ASP A 217 11.94 -16.49 -6.26
C ASP A 217 11.81 -16.39 -4.74
N LYS A 218 12.73 -15.66 -4.10
CA LYS A 218 12.72 -15.48 -2.64
C LYS A 218 11.50 -14.73 -2.14
N ILE A 219 11.01 -13.75 -2.90
CA ILE A 219 9.82 -12.97 -2.56
C ILE A 219 8.59 -13.87 -2.72
N LYS A 220 8.52 -14.65 -3.79
CA LYS A 220 7.44 -15.63 -4.02
C LYS A 220 7.35 -16.64 -2.88
N ASP A 221 8.49 -17.16 -2.43
CA ASP A 221 8.58 -18.10 -1.29
C ASP A 221 8.04 -17.51 0.03
N LEU A 222 7.94 -16.17 0.17
CA LEU A 222 7.33 -15.54 1.35
C LEU A 222 5.80 -15.66 1.38
N PHE A 223 5.18 -15.80 0.21
CA PHE A 223 3.73 -15.80 0.01
C PHE A 223 3.17 -17.17 -0.37
N GLY A 224 4.04 -18.14 -0.66
CA GLY A 224 3.67 -19.46 -1.12
C GLY A 224 4.32 -20.55 -0.28
N ASP A 225 3.48 -21.34 0.38
CA ASP A 225 3.65 -22.77 0.63
C ASP A 225 2.29 -23.32 1.10
N ASP A 226 1.41 -23.66 0.16
CA ASP A 226 0.17 -24.43 0.40
C ASP A 226 -0.31 -25.25 -0.82
N GLU A 227 0.54 -25.49 -1.83
CA GLU A 227 0.16 -26.27 -3.03
C GLU A 227 0.58 -27.76 -3.03
N ASP A 228 1.18 -28.30 -1.97
CA ASP A 228 1.64 -29.70 -1.96
C ASP A 228 0.90 -30.67 -1.00
N ASP A 229 -0.13 -30.24 -0.26
CA ASP A 229 -0.85 -31.12 0.69
C ASP A 229 -2.15 -31.78 0.16
N GLN A 230 -2.45 -31.69 -1.15
CA GLN A 230 -3.62 -32.37 -1.75
C GLN A 230 -3.31 -33.51 -2.74
N GLN A 231 -2.12 -34.11 -2.73
CA GLN A 231 -1.87 -35.37 -3.46
C GLN A 231 -1.17 -36.44 -2.61
N GLY A 232 -1.90 -37.07 -1.68
CA GLY A 232 -1.35 -38.19 -0.92
C GLY A 232 -2.33 -39.11 -0.18
N GLY A 233 -3.65 -38.98 -0.43
CA GLY A 233 -4.69 -39.75 0.25
C GLY A 233 -5.41 -40.78 -0.63
N GLY A 234 -4.75 -41.33 -1.64
CA GLY A 234 -5.30 -42.37 -2.51
C GLY A 234 -4.39 -43.59 -2.56
N ASP A 235 -4.95 -44.74 -2.17
CA ASP A 235 -4.41 -46.09 -2.34
C ASP A 235 -3.24 -46.54 -1.46
N LYS A 236 -3.58 -47.05 -0.26
CA LYS A 236 -3.01 -48.33 0.22
C LYS A 236 -4.03 -49.20 0.96
N LYS A 237 -4.39 -50.29 0.26
CA LYS A 237 -4.97 -51.58 0.67
C LYS A 237 -6.48 -51.69 0.85
#